data_AF-A0A4V1VKQ3-F1
#
_entry.id   AF-A0A4V1VKQ3-F1
#
_cell.length_a   1.000
_cell.length_b   1.000
_cell.length_c   1.000
_cell.angle_alpha   90.00
_cell.angle_beta   90.00
_cell.angle_gamma   90.00
#
_symmetry.space_group_name_H-M   'P 1'
#
loop_
_entity.id
_entity.type
_entity.pdbx_description
1 polymer ?
#
loop_
_entity_poly.entity_id
_entity_poly.type
_entity_poly.pdbx_seq_one_letter_code
_entity_poly.pdbx_strand_id
1 'polypeptide(L)'
;MIEAAILGMVPEGFVMAMRASLTLSPYGAPHRAGQATREWLIVCRWGLEGEYLSIARAGPAEGPDSAPPPEGLRPQATFLGLRLGGDGHNFLLARHLPPGVTVAGVFHPSDGIARLAGPASALRLEAAGRYAHLRGERDRQEVRADVPDPPEGAAEATGWNLTGHRRPWMGEFLANGQVGRR
;
A
#
# COMPACT_ATOMS: atom_id res chain seq x y z
N MET A 1 5.58 -21.68 -24.16
CA MET A 1 6.56 -21.62 -23.03
C MET A 1 6.74 -20.21 -22.48
N ILE A 2 6.81 -19.16 -23.32
CA ILE A 2 6.93 -17.75 -22.87
C ILE A 2 5.63 -17.22 -22.21
N GLU A 3 4.46 -17.60 -22.73
CA GLU A 3 3.15 -17.21 -22.16
C GLU A 3 2.92 -17.70 -20.72
N ALA A 4 3.39 -18.90 -20.38
CA ALA A 4 3.20 -19.48 -19.06
C ALA A 4 4.05 -18.78 -17.98
N ALA A 5 5.20 -18.21 -18.35
CA ALA A 5 6.02 -17.40 -17.45
C ALA A 5 5.37 -16.04 -17.16
N ILE A 6 4.73 -15.42 -18.16
CA ILE A 6 4.02 -14.14 -18.02
C ILE A 6 2.81 -14.26 -17.08
N LEU A 7 2.14 -15.42 -17.08
CA LEU A 7 0.99 -15.68 -16.21
C LEU A 7 1.35 -15.92 -14.73
N GLY A 8 2.63 -16.09 -14.38
CA GLY A 8 3.11 -16.34 -13.01
C GLY A 8 3.77 -15.15 -12.32
N MET A 9 4.06 -14.06 -13.05
CA MET A 9 4.82 -12.92 -12.55
C MET A 9 3.93 -11.82 -11.98
N VAL A 10 4.44 -11.08 -11.00
CA VAL A 10 3.79 -9.87 -10.49
C VAL A 10 3.83 -8.81 -11.60
N PRO A 11 2.71 -8.13 -11.92
CA PRO A 11 2.70 -7.08 -12.92
C PRO A 11 3.60 -5.89 -12.53
N GLU A 12 4.26 -5.29 -13.52
CA GLU A 12 5.12 -4.11 -13.33
C GLU A 12 4.31 -2.80 -13.24
N GLY A 13 3.06 -2.80 -13.69
CA GLY A 13 2.15 -1.67 -13.51
C GLY A 13 0.70 -2.12 -13.34
N PHE A 14 -0.01 -1.56 -12.35
CA PHE A 14 -1.43 -1.85 -12.11
C PHE A 14 -2.07 -0.83 -11.16
N VAL A 15 -3.40 -0.81 -11.16
CA VAL A 15 -4.26 -0.24 -10.11
C VAL A 15 -5.33 -1.28 -9.80
N MET A 16 -5.47 -1.71 -8.55
CA MET A 16 -6.48 -2.71 -8.18
C MET A 16 -7.03 -2.49 -6.78
N ALA A 17 -8.21 -3.06 -6.52
CA ALA A 17 -8.73 -3.14 -5.16
C ALA A 17 -8.20 -4.40 -4.47
N MET A 18 -7.82 -4.27 -3.20
CA MET A 18 -7.50 -5.40 -2.34
C MET A 18 -8.36 -5.36 -1.09
N ARG A 19 -8.79 -6.54 -0.63
CA ARG A 19 -9.35 -6.70 0.71
C ARG A 19 -8.23 -7.12 1.64
N ALA A 20 -8.08 -6.42 2.75
CA ALA A 20 -6.95 -6.58 3.64
C ALA A 20 -7.36 -6.87 5.08
N SER A 21 -6.47 -7.58 5.77
CA SER A 21 -6.42 -7.69 7.22
C SER A 21 -5.42 -6.66 7.72
N LEU A 22 -5.87 -5.67 8.49
CA LEU A 22 -5.02 -4.65 9.10
C LEU A 22 -5.01 -4.84 10.62
N THR A 23 -3.82 -4.98 11.19
CA THR A 23 -3.63 -5.00 12.63
C THR A 23 -2.79 -3.81 13.06
N LEU A 24 -3.24 -3.12 14.10
CA LEU A 24 -2.52 -2.01 14.71
C LEU A 24 -1.85 -2.47 16.02
N SER A 25 -0.75 -1.83 16.37
CA SER A 25 0.02 -2.10 17.58
C SER A 25 0.64 -0.81 18.14
N PRO A 26 1.02 -0.77 19.42
CA PRO A 26 1.78 0.35 19.97
C PRO A 26 3.12 0.51 19.24
N TYR A 27 3.52 1.75 18.95
CA TYR A 27 4.74 2.07 18.19
C TYR A 27 6.01 1.39 18.73
N GLY A 28 6.23 1.46 20.05
CA GLY A 28 7.39 0.87 20.72
C GLY A 28 7.23 -0.61 21.10
N ALA A 29 6.05 -1.20 20.91
CA ALA A 29 5.76 -2.58 21.29
C ALA A 29 4.95 -3.31 20.20
N PRO A 30 5.50 -3.47 18.98
CA PRO A 30 4.75 -3.99 17.83
C PRO A 30 4.26 -5.43 18.02
N HIS A 31 4.90 -6.19 18.92
CA HIS A 31 4.48 -7.55 19.31
C HIS A 31 3.15 -7.59 20.08
N ARG A 32 2.68 -6.45 20.62
CA ARG A 32 1.38 -6.31 21.31
C ARG A 32 0.29 -5.89 20.33
N ALA A 33 0.25 -6.59 19.20
CA ALA A 33 -0.72 -6.38 18.15
C ALA A 33 -2.16 -6.58 18.68
N GLY A 34 -3.04 -5.65 18.32
CA GLY A 34 -4.46 -5.73 18.64
C GLY A 34 -5.22 -6.70 17.74
N GLN A 35 -6.54 -6.59 17.75
CA GLN A 35 -7.39 -7.37 16.86
C GLN A 35 -7.25 -6.88 15.41
N ALA A 36 -7.22 -7.84 14.47
CA ALA A 36 -7.25 -7.54 13.05
C ALA A 36 -8.61 -6.95 12.64
N THR A 37 -8.56 -5.90 11.83
CA THR A 37 -9.72 -5.27 11.18
C THR A 37 -9.67 -5.55 9.68
N ARG A 38 -10.83 -5.48 9.02
CA ARG A 38 -10.92 -5.64 7.56
C ARG A 38 -10.96 -4.28 6.90
N GLU A 39 -10.12 -4.09 5.89
CA GLU A 39 -9.93 -2.81 5.21
C GLU A 39 -9.95 -3.02 3.69
N TRP A 40 -10.60 -2.12 2.96
CA TRP A 40 -10.45 -2.00 1.52
C TRP A 40 -9.23 -1.15 1.21
N LEU A 41 -8.42 -1.62 0.26
CA LEU A 41 -7.27 -0.89 -0.25
C LEU A 41 -7.43 -0.62 -1.75
N ILE A 42 -6.87 0.48 -2.21
CA ILE A 42 -6.49 0.68 -3.61
C ILE A 42 -4.96 0.57 -3.67
N VAL A 43 -4.47 -0.44 -4.36
CA VAL A 43 -3.04 -0.70 -4.52
C VAL A 43 -2.65 -0.39 -5.95
N CYS A 44 -1.62 0.43 -6.12
CA CYS A 44 -1.13 0.85 -7.41
C CYS A 44 0.38 0.66 -7.50
N ARG A 45 0.85 -0.08 -8.49
CA ARG A 45 2.27 -0.10 -8.87
C ARG A 45 2.45 0.73 -10.12
N TRP A 46 3.38 1.65 -10.10
CA TRP A 46 3.57 2.65 -11.15
C TRP A 46 5.02 3.15 -11.19
N GLY A 47 5.30 4.03 -12.15
CA GLY A 47 6.65 4.44 -12.52
C GLY A 47 7.12 3.72 -13.80
N LEU A 48 8.24 4.17 -14.36
CA LEU A 48 8.74 3.62 -15.63
C LEU A 48 9.12 2.14 -15.50
N GLU A 49 9.62 1.74 -14.33
CA GLU A 49 10.09 0.40 -14.02
C GLU A 49 9.26 -0.24 -12.88
N GLY A 50 8.06 0.32 -12.62
CA GLY A 50 7.24 -0.07 -11.49
C GLY A 50 7.94 0.17 -10.16
N GLU A 51 8.73 1.25 -10.07
CA GLU A 51 9.58 1.61 -8.93
C GLU A 51 8.78 2.16 -7.75
N TYR A 52 7.52 2.53 -7.95
CA TYR A 52 6.63 3.04 -6.91
C TYR A 52 5.47 2.09 -6.63
N LEU A 53 5.12 1.95 -5.35
CA LEU A 53 3.94 1.25 -4.88
C LEU A 53 3.12 2.16 -3.98
N SER A 54 1.93 2.57 -4.41
CA SER A 54 0.98 3.25 -3.55
C SER A 54 0.04 2.23 -2.91
N ILE A 55 -0.09 2.28 -1.58
CA ILE A 55 -1.01 1.45 -0.80
C ILE A 55 -1.97 2.41 -0.10
N ALA A 56 -3.11 2.66 -0.73
CA ALA A 56 -4.12 3.57 -0.22
C ALA A 56 -5.18 2.79 0.57
N ARG A 57 -5.37 3.15 1.83
CA ARG A 57 -6.56 2.78 2.59
C ARG A 57 -7.78 3.47 2.01
N ALA A 58 -8.85 2.71 1.82
CA ALA A 58 -10.08 3.16 1.19
C ALA A 58 -11.33 2.89 2.05
N GLY A 59 -11.14 2.54 3.32
CA GLY A 59 -12.20 2.40 4.32
C GLY A 59 -12.46 0.95 4.76
N PRO A 60 -13.40 0.75 5.69
CA PRO A 60 -13.72 -0.57 6.23
C PRO A 60 -14.21 -1.54 5.15
N ALA A 61 -13.72 -2.78 5.19
CA ALA A 61 -14.21 -3.86 4.35
C ALA A 61 -15.22 -4.71 5.12
N GLU A 62 -16.44 -4.19 5.26
CA GLU A 62 -17.54 -4.88 5.93
C GLU A 62 -18.05 -6.08 5.12
N GLY A 63 -18.86 -6.92 5.78
CA GLY A 63 -19.50 -8.08 5.15
C GLY A 63 -18.60 -9.30 4.98
N PRO A 64 -19.06 -10.31 4.22
CA PRO A 64 -18.33 -11.56 3.99
C PRO A 64 -17.08 -11.33 3.14
N ASP A 65 -16.14 -12.28 3.19
CA ASP A 65 -14.88 -12.16 2.43
C ASP A 65 -15.10 -12.13 0.90
N SER A 66 -16.22 -12.66 0.41
CA SER A 66 -16.61 -12.62 -1.01
C SER A 66 -17.26 -11.30 -1.44
N ALA A 67 -17.50 -10.36 -0.53
CA ALA A 67 -18.12 -9.09 -0.86
C ALA A 67 -17.27 -8.33 -1.91
N PRO A 68 -17.89 -7.78 -2.96
CA PRO A 68 -17.18 -6.96 -3.94
C PRO A 68 -16.75 -5.62 -3.31
N PRO A 69 -15.72 -4.97 -3.85
CA PRO A 69 -15.38 -3.60 -3.48
C PRO A 69 -16.54 -2.64 -3.81
N PRO A 70 -16.81 -1.62 -2.98
CA PRO A 70 -17.82 -0.60 -3.26
C PRO A 70 -17.54 0.17 -4.56
N GLU A 71 -18.60 0.60 -5.27
CA GLU A 71 -18.48 1.33 -6.54
C GLU A 71 -17.74 2.67 -6.41
N GLY A 72 -17.85 3.33 -5.26
CA GLY A 72 -17.24 4.64 -4.97
C GLY A 72 -15.94 4.59 -4.18
N LEU A 73 -15.15 3.52 -4.29
CA LEU A 73 -13.89 3.36 -3.56
C LEU A 73 -12.93 4.52 -3.84
N ARG A 74 -12.41 5.17 -2.79
CA ARG A 74 -11.54 6.36 -2.89
C ARG A 74 -10.35 6.26 -1.94
N PRO A 75 -9.14 6.65 -2.36
CA PRO A 75 -7.98 6.77 -1.48
C PRO A 75 -8.23 7.76 -0.35
N GLN A 76 -8.01 7.36 0.89
CA GLN A 76 -8.11 8.20 2.08
C GLN A 76 -6.73 8.52 2.66
N ALA A 77 -5.97 7.47 2.96
CA ALA A 77 -4.62 7.55 3.53
C ALA A 77 -3.68 6.63 2.74
N THR A 78 -2.57 7.16 2.25
CA THR A 78 -1.73 6.45 1.29
C THR A 78 -0.29 6.35 1.75
N PHE A 79 0.17 5.12 1.89
CA PHE A 79 1.58 4.79 2.03
C PHE A 79 2.23 4.74 0.64
N LEU A 80 3.46 5.22 0.54
CA LEU A 80 4.29 5.07 -0.66
C LEU A 80 5.43 4.11 -0.37
N GLY A 81 5.60 3.11 -1.22
CA GLY A 81 6.75 2.20 -1.26
C GLY A 81 7.68 2.53 -2.42
N LEU A 82 8.98 2.47 -2.18
CA LEU A 82 10.05 2.60 -3.15
C LEU A 82 10.66 1.22 -3.40
N ARG A 83 10.69 0.76 -4.65
CA ARG A 83 11.16 -0.58 -5.00
C ARG A 83 12.62 -0.77 -4.55
N LEU A 84 12.87 -1.89 -3.88
CA LEU A 84 14.23 -2.34 -3.58
C LEU A 84 14.85 -2.97 -4.83
N GLY A 85 16.14 -2.73 -5.05
CA GLY A 85 16.91 -3.42 -6.08
C GLY A 85 17.02 -4.92 -5.81
N GLY A 86 17.30 -5.70 -6.86
CA GLY A 86 17.46 -7.15 -6.81
C GLY A 86 16.22 -7.93 -7.25
N ASP A 87 16.27 -9.24 -7.03
CA ASP A 87 15.17 -10.15 -7.40
C ASP A 87 14.01 -10.02 -6.41
N GLY A 88 12.81 -9.73 -6.93
CA GLY A 88 11.56 -9.68 -6.17
C GLY A 88 10.80 -8.37 -6.31
N HIS A 89 9.73 -8.27 -5.49
CA HIS A 89 8.78 -7.15 -5.51
C HIS A 89 8.64 -6.57 -4.10
N ASN A 90 9.79 -6.28 -3.49
CA ASN A 90 9.89 -5.65 -2.18
C ASN A 90 10.03 -4.13 -2.34
N PHE A 91 9.42 -3.39 -1.42
CA PHE A 91 9.37 -1.94 -1.41
C PHE A 91 9.66 -1.43 -0.01
N LEU A 92 10.53 -0.44 0.13
CA LEU A 92 10.70 0.30 1.37
C LEU A 92 9.65 1.39 1.47
N LEU A 93 8.97 1.46 2.60
CA LEU A 93 8.01 2.53 2.85
C LEU A 93 8.73 3.86 3.04
N ALA A 94 8.14 4.91 2.46
CA ALA A 94 8.72 6.23 2.43
C ALA A 94 8.19 7.10 3.58
N ARG A 95 9.12 7.75 4.29
CA ARG A 95 8.82 8.79 5.28
C ARG A 95 8.64 10.18 4.64
N HIS A 96 9.13 10.34 3.41
CA HIS A 96 8.99 11.56 2.61
C HIS A 96 8.68 11.19 1.17
N LEU A 97 7.87 12.00 0.49
CA LEU A 97 7.66 11.82 -0.95
C LEU A 97 8.94 12.21 -1.71
N PRO A 98 9.36 11.43 -2.71
CA PRO A 98 10.40 11.86 -3.64
C PRO A 98 10.01 13.19 -4.33
N PRO A 99 10.99 14.02 -4.76
CA PRO A 99 10.69 15.26 -5.45
C PRO A 99 9.80 15.05 -6.68
N GLY A 100 8.74 15.86 -6.80
CA GLY A 100 7.79 15.78 -7.91
C GLY A 100 6.80 14.61 -7.85
N VAL A 101 6.89 13.74 -6.84
CA VAL A 101 5.94 12.64 -6.64
C VAL A 101 4.77 13.12 -5.80
N THR A 102 3.55 12.78 -6.24
CA THR A 102 2.31 12.94 -5.49
C THR A 102 1.58 11.62 -5.40
N VAL A 103 0.78 11.44 -4.35
CA VAL A 103 -0.10 10.28 -4.18
C VAL A 103 -1.55 10.73 -4.04
N ALA A 104 -2.49 9.87 -4.41
CA ALA A 104 -3.91 10.13 -4.15
C ALA A 104 -4.23 9.95 -2.66
N GLY A 105 -5.16 10.75 -2.12
CA GLY A 105 -5.46 10.78 -0.68
C GLY A 105 -4.38 11.52 0.14
N VAL A 106 -4.43 11.40 1.46
CA VAL A 106 -3.44 12.00 2.36
C VAL A 106 -2.22 11.10 2.42
N PHE A 107 -1.03 11.62 2.09
CA PHE A 107 0.22 10.87 2.28
C PHE A 107 0.42 10.55 3.76
N HIS A 108 0.66 9.28 4.06
CA HIS A 108 1.00 8.79 5.39
C HIS A 108 2.47 8.36 5.40
N PRO A 109 3.39 9.21 5.91
CA PRO A 109 4.78 8.83 6.13
C PRO A 109 4.87 7.52 6.91
N SER A 110 5.66 6.55 6.45
CA SER A 110 5.88 5.33 7.22
C SER A 110 7.26 4.78 6.97
N ASP A 111 7.84 4.19 8.01
CA ASP A 111 9.00 3.32 7.91
C ASP A 111 8.51 1.86 7.90
N GLY A 112 9.16 0.99 7.13
CA GLY A 112 8.78 -0.41 7.00
C GLY A 112 8.98 -0.97 5.59
N ILE A 113 8.34 -2.11 5.34
CA ILE A 113 8.49 -2.86 4.09
C ILE A 113 7.13 -3.32 3.58
N ALA A 114 6.98 -3.35 2.26
CA ALA A 114 5.87 -3.97 1.55
C ALA A 114 6.39 -4.97 0.53
N ARG A 115 5.62 -6.02 0.27
CA ARG A 115 5.96 -7.10 -0.66
C ARG A 115 4.73 -7.49 -1.46
N LEU A 116 4.89 -7.56 -2.78
CA LEU A 116 3.91 -8.15 -3.68
C LEU A 116 4.29 -9.59 -4.00
N ALA A 117 3.31 -10.47 -4.12
CA ALA A 117 3.53 -11.88 -4.47
C ALA A 117 2.38 -12.48 -5.28
N GLY A 118 2.74 -13.35 -6.21
CA GLY A 118 1.80 -14.09 -7.06
C GLY A 118 1.41 -13.36 -8.34
N PRO A 119 0.61 -14.01 -9.20
CA PRO A 119 0.21 -13.44 -10.47
C PRO A 119 -0.86 -12.37 -10.29
N ALA A 120 -1.07 -11.53 -11.31
CA ALA A 120 -2.06 -10.45 -11.28
C ALA A 120 -3.47 -10.93 -10.84
N SER A 121 -3.91 -12.11 -11.28
CA SER A 121 -5.23 -12.66 -10.93
C SER A 121 -5.41 -13.00 -9.44
N ALA A 122 -4.32 -13.32 -8.74
CA ALA A 122 -4.29 -13.77 -7.36
C ALA A 122 -3.26 -12.98 -6.52
N LEU A 123 -3.06 -11.70 -6.88
CA LEU A 123 -2.01 -10.86 -6.30
C LEU A 123 -2.23 -10.70 -4.80
N ARG A 124 -1.14 -10.87 -4.04
CA ARG A 124 -1.09 -10.67 -2.59
C ARG A 124 -0.17 -9.52 -2.25
N LEU A 125 -0.54 -8.82 -1.19
CA LEU A 125 0.25 -7.77 -0.56
C LEU A 125 0.52 -8.19 0.88
N GLU A 126 1.77 -8.09 1.31
CA GLU A 126 2.16 -8.13 2.71
C GLU A 126 2.90 -6.85 3.01
N ALA A 127 2.52 -6.13 4.05
CA ALA A 127 3.19 -4.89 4.41
C ALA A 127 3.18 -4.70 5.92
N ALA A 128 4.28 -4.24 6.47
CA ALA A 128 4.39 -3.94 7.89
C ALA A 128 5.27 -2.71 8.07
N GLY A 129 4.96 -1.93 9.10
CA GLY A 129 5.68 -0.72 9.36
C GLY A 129 5.26 -0.06 10.65
N ARG A 130 5.76 1.15 10.81
CA ARG A 130 5.40 2.05 11.89
C ARG A 130 5.42 3.47 11.38
N TYR A 131 4.62 4.30 11.99
CA TYR A 131 4.60 5.72 11.71
C TYR A 131 4.36 6.51 12.98
N ALA A 132 4.81 7.75 12.93
CA ALA A 132 4.46 8.78 13.89
C ALA A 132 4.29 10.09 13.14
N HIS A 133 3.16 10.76 13.34
CA HIS A 133 2.82 11.98 12.58
C HIS A 133 2.50 13.16 13.47
N LEU A 134 2.82 14.34 12.96
CA LEU A 134 2.16 15.58 13.33
C LEU A 134 1.21 15.96 12.20
N ARG A 135 -0.06 16.21 12.54
CA ARG A 135 -1.01 16.78 11.60
C ARG A 135 -0.72 18.26 11.40
N GLY A 136 -0.82 18.69 10.16
CA GLY A 136 -0.79 20.08 9.78
C GLY A 136 -1.74 20.35 8.63
N GLU A 137 -1.76 21.59 8.20
CA GLU A 137 -2.50 22.04 7.03
C GLU A 137 -1.54 22.78 6.10
N ARG A 138 -1.59 22.46 4.81
CA ARG A 138 -0.86 23.17 3.77
C ARG A 138 -1.80 23.37 2.59
N ASP A 139 -1.93 24.61 2.13
CA ASP A 139 -2.80 24.96 0.99
C ASP A 139 -4.25 24.44 1.13
N ARG A 140 -4.80 24.47 2.37
CA ARG A 140 -6.12 23.92 2.75
C ARG A 140 -6.26 22.41 2.64
N GLN A 141 -5.15 21.68 2.56
CA GLN A 141 -5.12 20.23 2.57
C GLN A 141 -4.47 19.72 3.86
N GLU A 142 -5.04 18.65 4.43
CA GLU A 142 -4.40 17.93 5.53
C GLU A 142 -3.06 17.38 5.06
N VAL A 143 -2.01 17.65 5.83
CA VAL A 143 -0.69 17.07 5.64
C VAL A 143 -0.22 16.39 6.92
N ARG A 144 0.59 15.36 6.75
CA ARG A 144 1.22 14.63 7.86
C ARG A 144 2.72 14.79 7.74
N ALA A 145 3.31 15.41 8.75
CA ALA A 145 4.75 15.48 8.90
C ALA A 145 5.23 14.27 9.70
N ASP A 146 6.25 13.59 9.19
CA ASP A 146 6.93 12.51 9.90
C ASP A 146 7.56 13.04 11.20
N VAL A 147 7.41 12.26 12.28
CA VAL A 147 8.07 12.50 13.56
C VAL A 147 9.08 11.37 13.79
N PRO A 148 10.39 11.62 13.61
CA PRO A 148 11.40 10.67 14.05
C PRO A 148 11.29 10.46 15.56
N ASP A 149 11.38 9.20 15.99
CA ASP A 149 11.52 8.79 17.38
C ASP A 149 10.53 9.49 18.34
N PRO A 150 9.22 9.26 18.17
CA PRO A 150 8.19 9.89 18.98
C PRO A 150 8.35 9.52 20.47
N PRO A 151 7.96 10.42 21.39
CA PRO A 151 7.90 10.08 22.81
C PRO A 151 6.91 8.93 23.05
N GLU A 152 7.11 8.20 24.14
CA GLU A 152 6.21 7.12 24.53
C GLU A 152 4.77 7.64 24.69
N GLY A 153 3.81 6.93 24.09
CA GLY A 153 2.40 7.31 24.16
C GLY A 153 1.98 8.47 23.25
N ALA A 154 2.83 8.93 22.32
CA ALA A 154 2.43 9.93 21.32
C ALA A 154 1.17 9.49 20.56
N ALA A 155 0.17 10.36 20.50
CA ALA A 155 -1.20 10.05 20.05
C ALA A 155 -1.30 9.52 18.61
N GLU A 156 -0.30 9.76 17.76
CA GLU A 156 -0.24 9.27 16.37
C GLU A 156 0.99 8.42 16.09
N ALA A 157 1.60 7.84 17.12
CA ALA A 157 2.65 6.85 16.97
C ALA A 157 2.03 5.44 16.98
N THR A 158 2.14 4.72 15.87
CA THR A 158 1.50 3.41 15.71
C THR A 158 2.39 2.46 14.90
N GLY A 159 2.45 1.20 15.33
CA GLY A 159 2.91 0.08 14.52
C GLY A 159 1.74 -0.58 13.80
N TRP A 160 1.99 -1.18 12.64
CA TRP A 160 0.94 -1.81 11.85
C TRP A 160 1.47 -2.99 11.02
N ASN A 161 0.58 -3.94 10.74
CA ASN A 161 0.80 -5.04 9.82
C ASN A 161 -0.44 -5.24 8.95
N LEU A 162 -0.24 -5.57 7.69
CA LEU A 162 -1.26 -5.66 6.68
C LEU A 162 -1.02 -6.85 5.75
N THR A 163 -2.06 -7.64 5.55
CA THR A 163 -2.08 -8.68 4.50
C THR A 163 -3.29 -8.47 3.60
N GLY A 164 -3.06 -8.27 2.31
CA GLY A 164 -4.06 -7.96 1.31
C GLY A 164 -4.14 -9.03 0.22
N HIS A 165 -5.34 -9.24 -0.31
CA HIS A 165 -5.56 -10.05 -1.49
C HIS A 165 -6.45 -9.31 -2.48
N ARG A 166 -6.14 -9.46 -3.77
CA ARG A 166 -6.92 -8.85 -4.85
C ARG A 166 -8.41 -9.22 -4.78
N ARG A 167 -9.25 -8.25 -5.10
CA ARG A 167 -10.67 -8.45 -5.41
C ARG A 167 -11.00 -7.80 -6.76
N PRO A 168 -11.79 -8.45 -7.63
CA PRO A 168 -12.24 -7.85 -8.88
C PRO A 168 -12.94 -6.52 -8.60
N TRP A 169 -12.58 -5.48 -9.36
CA TRP A 169 -13.08 -4.13 -9.18
C TRP A 169 -13.25 -3.45 -10.53
N MET A 170 -14.33 -2.69 -10.70
CA MET A 170 -14.62 -2.00 -11.97
C MET A 170 -13.58 -0.92 -12.33
N GLY A 171 -12.93 -0.31 -11.32
CA GLY A 171 -11.86 0.66 -11.50
C GLY A 171 -10.46 0.05 -11.69
N GLU A 172 -10.35 -1.27 -11.88
CA GLU A 172 -9.06 -1.95 -12.03
C GLU A 172 -8.40 -1.62 -13.38
N PHE A 173 -7.07 -1.51 -13.33
CA PHE A 173 -6.20 -1.39 -14.49
C PHE A 173 -4.99 -2.33 -14.33
N LEU A 174 -4.62 -3.03 -15.40
CA LEU A 174 -3.37 -3.78 -15.51
C LEU A 174 -2.61 -3.20 -16.71
N ALA A 175 -1.37 -2.76 -16.50
CA ALA A 175 -0.54 -2.34 -17.60
C ALA A 175 -0.18 -3.59 -18.43
N ASN A 176 -0.43 -3.53 -19.74
CA ASN A 176 0.11 -4.54 -20.65
C ASN A 176 1.64 -4.46 -20.56
N GLY A 177 2.29 -5.55 -20.13
CA GLY A 177 3.75 -5.61 -20.10
C GLY A 177 4.29 -5.17 -21.45
N GLN A 178 5.10 -4.12 -21.47
CA GLN A 178 5.73 -3.69 -22.71
C GLN A 178 6.66 -4.82 -23.16
N VAL A 179 6.27 -5.55 -24.21
CA VAL A 179 7.23 -6.26 -25.04
C VAL A 179 8.00 -5.18 -25.80
N GLY A 180 9.01 -4.61 -25.15
CA GLY A 180 9.94 -3.69 -25.77
C GLY A 180 10.70 -4.44 -26.86
N ARG A 181 10.27 -4.29 -28.11
CA ARG A 181 11.18 -4.43 -29.26
C ARG A 181 12.26 -3.36 -29.12
N ARG A 182 13.48 -3.76 -28.83
CA ARG A 182 14.69 -3.09 -29.28
C ARG A 182 15.60 -4.14 -29.90
#